data_AF-A0A4R7DWE1-F1
#
_entry.id   AF-A0A4R7DWE1-F1
#
_cell.length_a   1.000
_cell.length_b   1.000
_cell.length_c   1.000
_cell.angle_alpha   90.00
_cell.angle_beta   90.00
_cell.angle_gamma   90.00
#
_symmetry.space_group_name_H-M   'P 1'
#
loop_
_entity.id
_entity.type
_entity.pdbx_description
1 polymer ?
#
loop_
_entity_poly.entity_id
_entity_poly.type
_entity_poly.pdbx_seq_one_letter_code
_entity_poly.pdbx_strand_id
1 'polypeptide(L)'
;MDIFKRKLKETNSSEKPIDPIDLYPTLFHEEGYEYLRGVQSEVLSEWHETREKRDLICKMNTGAGKTLVGLLMLYSKLMEGIEHAVYVCPDNQLVNQTIEQANNYGIPVCTFGPDGDFPHEFMNNEEVLVCTFDKLFNGMSIFGVEGESKHFVSIGAIVVDDAHTCVNRAKSNSTIKVSSEHELYKRLLRLFSDSLKSEATGTYRDLIKKKPGTYMRVPYWSWLDNHNNIIDIIAEYTDENDIKFPWGLIKDNLLQCNCFFSSNHLEIVPMNVPYYQIPAFNEANHRYFLSATFEDDTDLLKNLGVNKESILNPIVPKDRKDIGERLILTPNRYDSSLTDNKMRKLIAKAEGKFNVVVIVPSRYHAQIWTDLGAEKVDKHNINDAKEKLKNSSDNFMVFINRYDGVDLPGDMCRMLILDGKPGYYNISDRYFASTRIHSTILDAKLAQVIEQGLGRGVRSGSDYCVVFILDTELVKYLGYNKNLKHFAPITRKQIEIGLDLLDDKKMKDPKDELVDLANACLKKDKDWRQYHKEKDFPHFLK
;
A
#
# COMPACT_ATOMS: atom_id res chain seq x y z
N MET A 1 -43.57 -3.03 21.83
CA MET A 1 -43.14 -4.18 21.00
C MET A 1 -43.69 -3.99 19.61
N ASP A 2 -42.80 -4.00 18.64
CA ASP A 2 -43.02 -3.54 17.26
C ASP A 2 -43.92 -4.50 16.46
N ILE A 3 -44.97 -3.97 15.82
CA ILE A 3 -45.97 -4.74 15.08
C ILE A 3 -45.34 -5.53 13.92
N PHE A 4 -44.24 -5.01 13.36
CA PHE A 4 -43.49 -5.62 12.27
C PHE A 4 -42.67 -6.83 12.73
N LYS A 5 -42.08 -6.80 13.93
CA LYS A 5 -41.38 -7.97 14.51
C LYS A 5 -42.31 -9.18 14.68
N ARG A 6 -43.58 -8.95 15.02
CA ARG A 6 -44.58 -10.03 15.15
C ARG A 6 -44.97 -10.60 13.78
N LYS A 7 -45.20 -9.74 12.79
CA LYS A 7 -45.51 -10.12 11.40
C LYS A 7 -44.37 -10.92 10.75
N LEU A 8 -43.11 -10.54 11.00
CA LEU A 8 -41.94 -11.26 10.49
C LEU A 8 -41.81 -12.66 11.08
N LYS A 9 -42.14 -12.86 12.37
CA LYS A 9 -42.16 -14.20 12.99
C LYS A 9 -43.26 -15.12 12.44
N GLU A 10 -44.32 -14.56 11.87
CA GLU A 10 -45.42 -15.30 11.24
C GLU A 10 -45.08 -15.71 9.79
N THR A 11 -44.01 -15.16 9.22
CA THR A 11 -43.55 -15.45 7.85
C THR A 11 -42.32 -16.36 7.95
N ASN A 12 -42.33 -17.53 7.31
CA ASN A 12 -41.11 -18.36 7.23
C ASN A 12 -40.01 -17.53 6.58
N SER A 13 -38.86 -17.36 7.27
CA SER A 13 -37.70 -16.68 6.70
C SER A 13 -37.23 -17.45 5.48
N SER A 14 -37.40 -16.90 4.29
CA SER A 14 -36.74 -17.42 3.09
C SER A 14 -35.24 -17.36 3.31
N GLU A 15 -34.53 -18.46 3.03
CA GLU A 15 -33.07 -18.45 2.97
C GLU A 15 -32.62 -17.34 2.02
N LYS A 16 -31.64 -16.54 2.47
CA LYS A 16 -31.06 -15.50 1.63
C LYS A 16 -30.30 -16.15 0.47
N PRO A 17 -30.33 -15.57 -0.73
CA PRO A 17 -29.58 -16.12 -1.85
C PRO A 17 -28.07 -16.03 -1.57
N ILE A 18 -27.33 -17.00 -2.08
CA ILE A 18 -25.86 -17.03 -1.95
C ILE A 18 -25.17 -16.35 -3.13
N ASP A 19 -25.84 -16.11 -4.26
CA ASP A 19 -25.27 -15.32 -5.35
C ASP A 19 -25.20 -13.86 -4.90
N PRO A 20 -24.01 -13.21 -4.89
CA PRO A 20 -23.87 -11.83 -4.47
C PRO A 20 -24.73 -10.85 -5.29
N ILE A 21 -25.03 -11.15 -6.56
CA ILE A 21 -25.86 -10.32 -7.43
C ILE A 21 -27.31 -10.38 -7.00
N ASP A 22 -27.80 -11.56 -6.62
CA ASP A 22 -29.17 -11.75 -6.12
C ASP A 22 -29.29 -11.33 -4.65
N LEU A 23 -28.21 -11.44 -3.88
CA LEU A 23 -28.14 -11.07 -2.47
C LEU A 23 -28.21 -9.56 -2.28
N TYR A 24 -27.50 -8.80 -3.09
CA TYR A 24 -27.38 -7.35 -2.91
C TYR A 24 -28.74 -6.63 -2.87
N PRO A 25 -29.70 -6.86 -3.80
CA PRO A 25 -31.03 -6.24 -3.75
C PRO A 25 -31.87 -6.59 -2.51
N THR A 26 -31.52 -7.66 -1.77
CA THR A 26 -32.25 -8.05 -0.54
C THR A 26 -31.83 -7.25 0.69
N LEU A 27 -30.74 -6.49 0.60
CA LEU A 27 -30.21 -5.67 1.69
C LEU A 27 -30.93 -4.33 1.79
N PHE A 28 -30.90 -3.73 2.98
CA PHE A 28 -31.47 -2.42 3.23
C PHE A 28 -30.43 -1.33 2.96
N HIS A 29 -30.44 -0.82 1.73
CA HIS A 29 -29.52 0.23 1.28
C HIS A 29 -29.96 1.62 1.74
N GLU A 30 -28.99 2.49 1.99
CA GLU A 30 -29.20 3.93 2.03
C GLU A 30 -29.42 4.49 0.61
N GLU A 31 -30.05 5.67 0.52
CA GLU A 31 -30.33 6.32 -0.76
C GLU A 31 -29.04 6.60 -1.56
N GLY A 32 -29.02 6.19 -2.84
CA GLY A 32 -27.87 6.32 -3.73
C GLY A 32 -26.91 5.12 -3.76
N TYR A 33 -27.19 4.07 -2.98
CA TYR A 33 -26.40 2.84 -2.90
C TYR A 33 -27.15 1.60 -3.44
N GLU A 34 -28.25 1.76 -4.16
CA GLU A 34 -29.18 0.66 -4.50
C GLU A 34 -28.66 -0.29 -5.60
N TYR A 35 -27.64 0.11 -6.36
CA TYR A 35 -27.19 -0.62 -7.54
C TYR A 35 -25.70 -0.92 -7.55
N LEU A 36 -25.36 -2.16 -7.95
CA LEU A 36 -24.00 -2.53 -8.30
C LEU A 36 -23.59 -1.83 -9.60
N ARG A 37 -22.36 -1.30 -9.63
CA ARG A 37 -21.72 -0.83 -10.87
C ARG A 37 -21.35 -2.03 -11.74
N GLY A 38 -21.34 -1.85 -13.06
CA GLY A 38 -21.03 -2.94 -14.00
C GLY A 38 -19.72 -3.69 -13.70
N VAL A 39 -18.66 -2.96 -13.32
CA VAL A 39 -17.37 -3.56 -12.93
C VAL A 39 -17.45 -4.40 -11.65
N GLN A 40 -18.36 -4.05 -10.72
CA GLN A 40 -18.58 -4.81 -9.48
C GLN A 40 -19.36 -6.10 -9.80
N SER A 41 -20.42 -6.00 -10.60
CA SER A 41 -21.21 -7.16 -11.04
C SER A 41 -20.36 -8.17 -11.82
N GLU A 42 -19.48 -7.69 -12.71
CA GLU A 42 -18.56 -8.56 -13.47
C GLU A 42 -17.64 -9.36 -12.55
N VAL A 43 -16.95 -8.67 -11.62
CA VAL A 43 -16.04 -9.30 -10.67
C VAL A 43 -16.76 -10.28 -9.75
N LEU A 44 -17.95 -9.91 -9.25
CA LEU A 44 -18.76 -10.76 -8.38
C LEU A 44 -19.29 -11.99 -9.11
N SER A 45 -19.62 -11.88 -10.41
CA SER A 45 -20.02 -13.03 -11.24
C SER A 45 -18.87 -14.03 -11.38
N GLU A 46 -17.69 -13.55 -11.78
CA GLU A 46 -16.50 -14.40 -11.95
C GLU A 46 -16.04 -15.03 -10.63
N TRP A 47 -16.12 -14.27 -9.53
CA TRP A 47 -15.89 -14.80 -8.20
C TRP A 47 -16.90 -15.89 -7.84
N HIS A 48 -18.20 -15.69 -8.12
CA HIS A 48 -19.23 -16.66 -7.79
C HIS A 48 -19.00 -18.00 -8.49
N GLU A 49 -18.55 -17.99 -9.75
CA GLU A 49 -18.16 -19.19 -10.50
C GLU A 49 -16.95 -19.92 -9.91
N THR A 50 -16.07 -19.20 -9.20
CA THR A 50 -14.81 -19.71 -8.66
C THR A 50 -14.74 -19.69 -7.13
N ARG A 51 -15.87 -19.47 -6.45
CA ARG A 51 -15.99 -19.19 -4.99
C ARG A 51 -15.47 -20.29 -4.08
N GLU A 52 -15.35 -21.52 -4.60
CA GLU A 52 -14.81 -22.69 -3.89
C GLU A 52 -13.28 -22.67 -3.78
N LYS A 53 -12.59 -21.84 -4.59
CA LYS A 53 -11.15 -21.71 -4.49
C LYS A 53 -10.77 -21.14 -3.13
N ARG A 54 -9.74 -21.73 -2.52
CA ARG A 54 -9.19 -21.27 -1.25
C ARG A 54 -8.59 -19.88 -1.36
N ASP A 55 -7.77 -19.62 -2.38
CA ASP A 55 -7.20 -18.30 -2.60
C ASP A 55 -7.79 -17.69 -3.89
N LEU A 56 -8.09 -16.39 -3.87
CA LEU A 56 -8.41 -15.61 -5.07
C LEU A 56 -7.82 -14.20 -4.94
N ILE A 57 -7.29 -13.67 -6.03
CA ILE A 57 -6.81 -12.29 -6.12
C ILE A 57 -7.77 -11.51 -6.99
N CYS A 58 -8.28 -10.39 -6.48
CA CYS A 58 -9.14 -9.49 -7.23
C CYS A 58 -8.42 -8.15 -7.45
N LYS A 59 -8.18 -7.82 -8.73
CA LYS A 59 -7.50 -6.58 -9.12
C LYS A 59 -8.49 -5.60 -9.72
N MET A 60 -8.88 -4.59 -8.95
CA MET A 60 -9.76 -3.52 -9.42
C MET A 60 -9.08 -2.17 -9.18
N ASN A 61 -9.32 -1.20 -10.06
CA ASN A 61 -8.77 0.16 -9.91
C ASN A 61 -9.24 0.81 -8.58
N THR A 62 -8.49 1.80 -8.12
CA THR A 62 -8.93 2.64 -6.99
C THR A 62 -10.23 3.34 -7.37
N GLY A 63 -11.17 3.46 -6.42
CA GLY A 63 -12.49 4.06 -6.67
C GLY A 63 -13.52 3.14 -7.34
N ALA A 64 -13.13 1.97 -7.84
CA ALA A 64 -14.03 1.00 -8.48
C ALA A 64 -14.97 0.25 -7.50
N GLY A 65 -14.88 0.54 -6.20
CA GLY A 65 -15.75 -0.05 -5.18
C GLY A 65 -15.33 -1.46 -4.72
N LYS A 66 -14.03 -1.70 -4.55
CA LYS A 66 -13.45 -2.96 -4.02
C LYS A 66 -14.03 -3.37 -2.66
N THR A 67 -14.26 -2.39 -1.79
CA THR A 67 -14.78 -2.63 -0.44
C THR A 67 -16.14 -3.32 -0.47
N LEU A 68 -17.07 -2.84 -1.31
CA LEU A 68 -18.37 -3.48 -1.49
C LEU A 68 -18.21 -4.92 -2.00
N VAL A 69 -17.35 -5.13 -3.00
CA VAL A 69 -17.09 -6.46 -3.56
C VAL A 69 -16.60 -7.41 -2.48
N GLY A 70 -15.60 -7.03 -1.68
CA GLY A 70 -15.09 -7.87 -0.60
C GLY A 70 -16.12 -8.16 0.49
N LEU A 71 -16.88 -7.14 0.92
CA LEU A 71 -17.96 -7.32 1.89
C LEU A 71 -19.04 -8.27 1.39
N LEU A 72 -19.44 -8.18 0.12
CA LEU A 72 -20.41 -9.09 -0.48
C LEU A 72 -19.87 -10.51 -0.64
N MET A 73 -18.60 -10.70 -0.97
CA MET A 73 -17.97 -12.03 -1.00
C MET A 73 -18.07 -12.71 0.37
N LEU A 74 -17.73 -11.98 1.44
CA LEU A 74 -17.81 -12.49 2.81
C LEU A 74 -19.25 -12.73 3.26
N TYR A 75 -20.15 -11.78 3.00
CA TYR A 75 -21.54 -11.91 3.40
C TYR A 75 -22.24 -13.04 2.66
N SER A 76 -21.93 -13.22 1.37
CA SER A 76 -22.37 -14.38 0.57
C SER A 76 -21.86 -15.70 1.15
N LYS A 77 -20.61 -15.76 1.63
CA LYS A 77 -20.07 -16.95 2.32
C LYS A 77 -20.75 -17.20 3.67
N LEU A 78 -21.09 -16.17 4.45
CA LEU A 78 -21.91 -16.33 5.66
C LEU A 78 -23.29 -16.93 5.32
N MET A 79 -23.93 -16.49 4.24
CA MET A 79 -25.21 -17.06 3.80
C MET A 79 -25.10 -18.51 3.31
N GLU A 80 -23.90 -18.93 2.90
CA GLU A 80 -23.60 -20.33 2.58
C GLU A 80 -23.39 -21.20 3.84
N GLY A 81 -23.34 -20.59 5.03
CA GLY A 81 -23.10 -21.27 6.30
C GLY A 81 -21.63 -21.37 6.68
N ILE A 82 -20.74 -20.58 6.06
CA ILE A 82 -19.35 -20.47 6.51
C ILE A 82 -19.29 -19.77 7.86
N GLU A 83 -18.51 -20.34 8.78
CA GLU A 83 -18.27 -19.76 10.10
C GLU A 83 -17.19 -18.66 10.05
N HIS A 84 -17.34 -17.61 10.86
CA HIS A 84 -16.33 -16.59 11.13
C HIS A 84 -15.76 -15.92 9.86
N ALA A 85 -16.52 -14.99 9.28
CA ALA A 85 -16.06 -14.16 8.16
C ALA A 85 -15.33 -12.89 8.63
N VAL A 86 -14.14 -12.62 8.09
CA VAL A 86 -13.28 -11.51 8.53
C VAL A 86 -12.86 -10.62 7.37
N TYR A 87 -13.08 -9.32 7.49
CA TYR A 87 -12.54 -8.30 6.59
C TYR A 87 -11.37 -7.58 7.27
N VAL A 88 -10.15 -7.73 6.77
CA VAL A 88 -8.96 -7.07 7.34
C VAL A 88 -8.52 -5.87 6.53
N CYS A 89 -8.38 -4.74 7.22
CA CYS A 89 -7.92 -3.47 6.67
C CYS A 89 -6.47 -3.15 7.13
N PRO A 90 -5.69 -2.40 6.35
CA PRO A 90 -4.34 -2.00 6.77
C PRO A 90 -4.26 -1.17 8.05
N ASP A 91 -5.26 -0.35 8.36
CA ASP A 91 -5.27 0.55 9.51
C ASP A 91 -6.69 0.88 10.00
N ASN A 92 -6.78 1.55 11.15
CA ASN A 92 -8.05 1.92 11.78
C ASN A 92 -8.88 2.92 10.95
N GLN A 93 -8.24 3.74 10.11
CA GLN A 93 -8.97 4.68 9.25
C GLN A 93 -9.78 3.88 8.21
N LEU A 94 -9.14 2.90 7.58
CA LEU A 94 -9.78 2.02 6.60
C LEU A 94 -10.82 1.09 7.23
N VAL A 95 -10.62 0.66 8.49
CA VAL A 95 -11.66 -0.05 9.26
C VAL A 95 -12.92 0.80 9.37
N ASN A 96 -12.79 2.04 9.84
CA ASN A 96 -13.94 2.94 10.03
C ASN A 96 -14.66 3.24 8.69
N GLN A 97 -13.89 3.47 7.62
CA GLN A 97 -14.46 3.67 6.28
C GLN A 97 -15.19 2.43 5.76
N THR A 98 -14.65 1.23 6.02
CA THR A 98 -15.29 -0.03 5.62
C THR A 98 -16.60 -0.24 6.36
N ILE A 99 -16.65 0.06 7.67
CA ILE A 99 -17.87 -0.02 8.47
C ILE A 99 -18.93 0.98 7.98
N GLU A 100 -18.54 2.23 7.73
CA GLU A 100 -19.43 3.25 7.16
C GLU A 100 -20.01 2.80 5.81
N GLN A 101 -19.17 2.28 4.93
CA GLN A 101 -19.60 1.73 3.64
C GLN A 101 -20.55 0.54 3.82
N ALA A 102 -20.22 -0.42 4.69
CA ALA A 102 -21.07 -1.57 4.95
C ALA A 102 -22.48 -1.16 5.42
N ASN A 103 -22.57 -0.15 6.30
CA ASN A 103 -23.84 0.42 6.75
C ASN A 103 -24.64 1.01 5.59
N ASN A 104 -23.99 1.77 4.69
CA ASN A 104 -24.66 2.34 3.52
C ASN A 104 -25.23 1.27 2.57
N TYR A 105 -24.56 0.12 2.48
CA TYR A 105 -24.99 -1.03 1.67
C TYR A 105 -25.93 -2.00 2.42
N GLY A 106 -26.22 -1.76 3.70
CA GLY A 106 -27.01 -2.67 4.53
C GLY A 106 -26.35 -4.03 4.79
N ILE A 107 -25.02 -4.12 4.73
CA ILE A 107 -24.26 -5.35 5.03
C ILE A 107 -23.95 -5.39 6.52
N PRO A 108 -24.41 -6.41 7.27
CA PRO A 108 -24.15 -6.54 8.70
C PRO A 108 -22.65 -6.74 9.01
N VAL A 109 -22.08 -5.84 9.81
CA VAL A 109 -20.67 -5.86 10.21
C VAL A 109 -20.49 -5.49 11.68
N CYS A 110 -19.52 -6.14 12.33
CA CYS A 110 -19.07 -5.80 13.68
C CYS A 110 -17.57 -5.48 13.71
N THR A 111 -17.10 -4.88 14.80
CA THR A 111 -15.67 -4.62 15.07
C THR A 111 -15.38 -4.84 16.54
N PHE A 112 -14.11 -5.00 16.90
CA PHE A 112 -13.66 -5.13 18.28
C PHE A 112 -14.15 -3.97 19.16
N GLY A 113 -14.73 -4.32 20.32
CA GLY A 113 -15.12 -3.38 21.35
C GLY A 113 -13.94 -2.89 22.20
N PRO A 114 -14.22 -2.07 23.23
CA PRO A 114 -13.20 -1.54 24.15
C PRO A 114 -12.52 -2.59 25.02
N ASP A 115 -13.20 -3.70 25.31
CA ASP A 115 -12.66 -4.88 26.00
C ASP A 115 -11.61 -5.61 25.15
N GLY A 116 -11.71 -5.47 23.82
CA GLY A 116 -10.80 -6.04 22.86
C GLY A 116 -11.06 -7.51 22.56
N ASP A 117 -12.12 -8.11 23.10
CA ASP A 117 -12.55 -9.49 22.87
C ASP A 117 -13.37 -9.62 21.57
N PHE A 118 -13.56 -10.84 21.10
CA PHE A 118 -14.35 -11.11 19.90
C PHE A 118 -15.82 -10.72 20.11
N PRO A 119 -16.43 -9.94 19.19
CA PRO A 119 -17.86 -9.62 19.23
C PRO A 119 -18.72 -10.88 19.18
N HIS A 120 -19.85 -10.86 19.88
CA HIS A 120 -20.76 -12.01 19.95
C HIS A 120 -21.41 -12.30 18.60
N GLU A 121 -21.72 -11.25 17.83
CA GLU A 121 -22.27 -11.32 16.47
C GLU A 121 -21.33 -12.05 15.50
N PHE A 122 -20.01 -11.83 15.65
CA PHE A 122 -19.00 -12.56 14.88
C PHE A 122 -18.92 -14.03 15.30
N MET A 123 -18.87 -14.30 16.61
CA MET A 123 -18.79 -15.68 17.12
C MET A 123 -20.04 -16.52 16.80
N ASN A 124 -21.17 -15.87 16.55
CA ASN A 124 -22.42 -16.51 16.14
C ASN A 124 -22.63 -16.56 14.62
N ASN A 125 -21.67 -16.11 13.82
CA ASN A 125 -21.74 -16.08 12.35
C ASN A 125 -22.87 -15.18 11.81
N GLU A 126 -23.25 -14.15 12.56
CA GLU A 126 -24.33 -13.23 12.19
C GLU A 126 -23.81 -12.05 11.35
N GLU A 127 -22.58 -11.60 11.64
CA GLU A 127 -21.98 -10.42 11.03
C GLU A 127 -20.52 -10.65 10.60
N VAL A 128 -20.07 -9.89 9.61
CA VAL A 128 -18.66 -9.90 9.18
C VAL A 128 -17.83 -9.07 10.16
N LEU A 129 -16.74 -9.64 10.69
CA LEU A 129 -15.81 -8.91 11.55
C LEU A 129 -14.89 -8.03 10.70
N VAL A 130 -14.99 -6.71 10.85
CA VAL A 130 -14.06 -5.75 10.24
C VAL A 130 -13.00 -5.36 11.27
N CYS A 131 -11.73 -5.60 10.96
CA CYS A 131 -10.63 -5.27 11.87
C CYS A 131 -9.34 -4.90 11.13
N THR A 132 -8.31 -4.52 11.88
CA THR A 132 -6.99 -4.26 11.28
C THR A 132 -6.24 -5.55 11.00
N PHE A 133 -5.38 -5.53 9.98
CA PHE A 133 -4.46 -6.62 9.67
C PHE A 133 -3.56 -6.95 10.86
N ASP A 134 -3.19 -5.96 11.68
CA ASP A 134 -2.39 -6.21 12.88
C ASP A 134 -3.15 -7.04 13.92
N LYS A 135 -4.46 -6.87 14.08
CA LYS A 135 -5.24 -7.71 15.02
C LYS A 135 -5.14 -9.18 14.64
N LEU A 136 -5.13 -9.47 13.34
CA LEU A 136 -4.98 -10.81 12.80
C LEU A 136 -3.52 -11.31 12.82
N PHE A 137 -2.56 -10.48 12.45
CA PHE A 137 -1.21 -10.92 12.09
C PHE A 137 -0.12 -10.22 12.91
N ASN A 138 0.22 -10.79 14.06
CA ASN A 138 1.39 -10.43 14.87
C ASN A 138 1.70 -11.57 15.88
N GLY A 139 2.86 -11.56 16.54
CA GLY A 139 3.26 -12.61 17.49
C GLY A 139 2.48 -12.68 18.81
N MET A 140 1.45 -11.85 18.97
CA MET A 140 0.46 -11.83 20.03
C MET A 140 -0.96 -11.70 19.45
N SER A 141 -1.20 -12.28 18.26
CA SER A 141 -2.50 -12.21 17.58
C SER A 141 -3.63 -12.68 18.48
N ILE A 142 -4.73 -11.93 18.50
CA ILE A 142 -5.94 -12.32 19.23
C ILE A 142 -6.61 -13.58 18.63
N PHE A 143 -6.32 -13.87 17.37
CA PHE A 143 -6.78 -15.09 16.69
C PHE A 143 -5.94 -16.32 17.04
N GLY A 144 -4.85 -16.12 17.78
CA GLY A 144 -3.92 -17.15 18.21
C GLY A 144 -2.65 -17.22 17.36
N VAL A 145 -1.58 -17.66 18.01
CA VAL A 145 -0.23 -17.85 17.46
C VAL A 145 0.23 -19.26 17.77
N GLU A 146 0.72 -19.95 16.74
CA GLU A 146 1.15 -21.35 16.82
C GLU A 146 2.22 -21.53 17.90
N GLY A 147 2.03 -22.54 18.77
CA GLY A 147 2.95 -22.82 19.88
C GLY A 147 2.92 -21.84 21.06
N GLU A 148 2.17 -20.74 20.98
CA GLU A 148 2.00 -19.75 22.06
C GLU A 148 0.57 -19.73 22.62
N SER A 149 -0.42 -19.86 21.76
CA SER A 149 -1.83 -19.76 22.12
C SER A 149 -2.45 -21.11 22.48
N LYS A 150 -3.27 -21.14 23.52
CA LYS A 150 -4.00 -22.34 23.94
C LYS A 150 -5.18 -22.68 23.02
N HIS A 151 -5.75 -21.65 22.39
CA HIS A 151 -6.92 -21.75 21.53
C HIS A 151 -6.73 -20.84 20.32
N PHE A 152 -7.30 -21.27 19.20
CA PHE A 152 -7.31 -20.53 17.94
C PHE A 152 -8.76 -20.31 17.52
N VAL A 153 -9.04 -19.16 16.91
CA VAL A 153 -10.32 -18.94 16.23
C VAL A 153 -10.16 -19.37 14.77
N SER A 154 -10.90 -20.39 14.34
CA SER A 154 -10.91 -20.81 12.94
C SER A 154 -11.70 -19.82 12.10
N ILE A 155 -11.07 -19.27 11.07
CA ILE A 155 -11.70 -18.34 10.12
C ILE A 155 -12.16 -19.14 8.90
N GLY A 156 -13.44 -19.07 8.56
CA GLY A 156 -13.94 -19.73 7.35
C GLY A 156 -13.68 -18.92 6.08
N ALA A 157 -13.81 -17.60 6.13
CA ALA A 157 -13.50 -16.73 4.99
C ALA A 157 -12.84 -15.42 5.43
N ILE A 158 -11.81 -14.99 4.71
CA ILE A 158 -11.14 -13.72 4.94
C ILE A 158 -10.97 -12.91 3.66
N VAL A 159 -11.24 -11.61 3.75
CA VAL A 159 -10.81 -10.62 2.77
C VAL A 159 -9.64 -9.83 3.34
N VAL A 160 -8.52 -9.83 2.61
CA VAL A 160 -7.39 -8.93 2.85
C VAL A 160 -7.54 -7.74 1.91
N ASP A 161 -8.02 -6.63 2.44
CA ASP A 161 -8.10 -5.39 1.70
C ASP A 161 -6.71 -4.75 1.56
N ASP A 162 -6.54 -4.05 0.45
CA ASP A 162 -5.30 -3.38 0.07
C ASP A 162 -4.05 -4.25 0.31
N ALA A 163 -4.06 -5.45 -0.28
CA ALA A 163 -3.18 -6.53 0.11
C ALA A 163 -1.67 -6.18 -0.01
N HIS A 164 -1.29 -5.20 -0.84
CA HIS A 164 0.10 -4.73 -0.93
C HIS A 164 0.56 -4.01 0.36
N THR A 165 -0.30 -3.19 0.94
CA THR A 165 -0.05 -2.54 2.23
C THR A 165 0.02 -3.61 3.32
N CYS A 166 -0.89 -4.59 3.32
CA CYS A 166 -0.89 -5.71 4.27
C CYS A 166 0.37 -6.59 4.18
N VAL A 167 0.95 -6.81 2.99
CA VAL A 167 2.26 -7.47 2.86
C VAL A 167 3.35 -6.70 3.60
N ASN A 168 3.39 -5.37 3.48
CA ASN A 168 4.37 -4.53 4.18
C ASN A 168 4.16 -4.61 5.70
N ARG A 169 2.92 -4.67 6.17
CA ARG A 169 2.60 -4.90 7.59
C ARG A 169 3.06 -6.26 8.06
N ALA A 170 2.81 -7.34 7.31
CA ALA A 170 3.25 -8.69 7.66
C ALA A 170 4.78 -8.78 7.81
N LYS A 171 5.52 -8.14 6.89
CA LYS A 171 6.99 -8.00 6.99
C LYS A 171 7.40 -7.21 8.24
N SER A 172 6.73 -6.08 8.52
CA SER A 172 7.02 -5.26 9.69
C SER A 172 6.74 -6.00 11.00
N ASN A 173 5.60 -6.68 11.11
CA ASN A 173 5.16 -7.40 12.30
C ASN A 173 6.01 -8.64 12.59
N SER A 174 6.85 -9.06 11.63
CA SER A 174 7.83 -10.15 11.78
C SER A 174 9.28 -9.66 11.78
N THR A 175 9.53 -8.35 11.85
CA THR A 175 10.90 -7.78 11.88
C THR A 175 11.21 -7.20 13.25
N ILE A 176 12.26 -7.68 13.91
CA ILE A 176 12.80 -7.00 15.10
C ILE A 176 13.58 -5.78 14.62
N LYS A 177 13.22 -4.61 15.12
CA LYS A 177 13.86 -3.34 14.77
C LYS A 177 14.17 -2.52 16.01
N VAL A 178 15.46 -2.42 16.37
CA VAL A 178 15.90 -1.71 17.57
C VAL A 178 16.93 -0.63 17.25
N SER A 179 16.85 0.50 17.95
CA SER A 179 17.77 1.64 17.79
C SER A 179 19.23 1.26 18.06
N SER A 180 20.19 1.98 17.48
CA SER A 180 21.63 1.83 17.77
C SER A 180 21.98 2.11 19.23
N GLU A 181 21.11 2.81 19.96
CA GLU A 181 21.29 3.08 21.39
C GLU A 181 20.86 1.90 22.28
N HIS A 182 20.07 0.97 21.74
CA HIS A 182 19.55 -0.19 22.45
C HIS A 182 20.65 -1.20 22.78
N GLU A 183 20.55 -1.89 23.92
CA GLU A 183 21.61 -2.82 24.35
C GLU A 183 21.71 -4.07 23.47
N LEU A 184 20.56 -4.61 23.03
CA LEU A 184 20.50 -5.66 22.01
C LEU A 184 21.36 -5.34 20.76
N TYR A 185 21.26 -4.12 20.22
CA TYR A 185 22.08 -3.68 19.09
C TYR A 185 23.58 -3.80 19.43
N LYS A 186 24.00 -3.26 20.57
CA LYS A 186 25.41 -3.22 20.97
C LYS A 186 25.97 -4.61 21.22
N ARG A 187 25.20 -5.50 21.84
CA ARG A 187 25.60 -6.88 22.13
C ARG A 187 25.77 -7.69 20.85
N LEU A 188 24.77 -7.66 19.96
CA LEU A 188 24.86 -8.36 18.68
C LEU A 188 25.96 -7.77 17.78
N LEU A 189 26.15 -6.44 17.77
CA LEU A 189 27.25 -5.84 17.01
C LEU A 189 28.61 -6.31 17.52
N ARG A 190 28.76 -6.48 18.84
CA ARG A 190 29.99 -6.99 19.46
C ARG A 190 30.22 -8.46 19.07
N LEU A 191 29.18 -9.29 19.13
CA LEU A 191 29.18 -10.69 18.73
C LEU A 191 29.66 -10.87 17.29
N PHE A 192 29.16 -10.05 16.37
CA PHE A 192 29.49 -10.15 14.94
C PHE A 192 30.66 -9.26 14.49
N SER A 193 31.34 -8.58 15.42
CA SER A 193 32.29 -7.53 15.08
C SER A 193 33.44 -8.02 14.19
N ASP A 194 33.97 -9.21 14.44
CA ASP A 194 35.09 -9.75 13.66
C ASP A 194 34.64 -10.22 12.27
N SER A 195 33.48 -10.87 12.17
CA SER A 195 32.90 -11.24 10.88
C SER A 195 32.61 -10.00 10.03
N LEU A 196 31.99 -8.97 10.59
CA LEU A 196 31.70 -7.72 9.86
C LEU A 196 32.98 -6.99 9.43
N LYS A 197 34.01 -6.93 10.29
CA LYS A 197 35.32 -6.35 9.93
C LYS A 197 35.99 -7.09 8.78
N SER A 198 35.91 -8.43 8.80
CA SER A 198 36.47 -9.30 7.78
C SER A 198 35.78 -9.11 6.42
N GLU A 199 34.47 -8.93 6.41
CA GLU A 199 33.72 -8.68 5.17
C GLU A 199 34.09 -7.35 4.52
N ALA A 200 34.09 -6.26 5.31
CA ALA A 200 34.34 -4.92 4.79
C ALA A 200 34.87 -3.98 5.88
N THR A 201 36.19 -3.97 6.07
CA THR A 201 36.85 -3.17 7.13
C THR A 201 36.52 -1.68 7.06
N GLY A 202 36.46 -1.10 5.85
CA GLY A 202 36.13 0.31 5.66
C GLY A 202 34.69 0.63 6.06
N THR A 203 33.74 -0.13 5.53
CA THR A 203 32.31 0.01 5.85
C THR A 203 32.03 -0.22 7.34
N TYR A 204 32.71 -1.18 7.97
CA TYR A 204 32.61 -1.41 9.41
C TYR A 204 33.10 -0.19 10.21
N ARG A 205 34.21 0.45 9.82
CA ARG A 205 34.67 1.68 10.48
C ARG A 205 33.65 2.82 10.33
N ASP A 206 33.05 2.96 9.16
CA ASP A 206 31.99 3.94 8.92
C ASP A 206 30.73 3.65 9.77
N LEU A 207 30.38 2.36 9.94
CA LEU A 207 29.27 1.90 10.78
C LEU A 207 29.50 2.29 12.25
N ILE A 208 30.69 2.02 12.79
CA ILE A 208 31.08 2.38 14.17
C ILE A 208 31.09 3.89 14.37
N LYS A 209 31.52 4.66 13.36
CA LYS A 209 31.48 6.13 13.37
C LYS A 209 30.07 6.71 13.15
N LYS A 210 29.04 5.86 13.02
CA LYS A 210 27.65 6.25 12.73
C LYS A 210 27.54 7.15 11.49
N LYS A 211 28.35 6.91 10.46
CA LYS A 211 28.28 7.68 9.22
C LYS A 211 26.91 7.46 8.56
N PRO A 212 26.17 8.54 8.19
CA PRO A 212 24.85 8.41 7.61
C PRO A 212 24.84 7.55 6.34
N GLY A 213 23.86 6.64 6.25
CA GLY A 213 23.68 5.77 5.09
C GLY A 213 24.53 4.50 5.10
N THR A 214 25.38 4.29 6.11
CA THR A 214 26.15 3.05 6.24
C THR A 214 25.30 1.91 6.80
N TYR A 215 25.40 0.74 6.17
CA TYR A 215 24.78 -0.50 6.62
C TYR A 215 25.61 -1.72 6.22
N MET A 216 25.45 -2.82 6.97
CA MET A 216 26.10 -4.10 6.74
C MET A 216 25.16 -5.25 7.07
N ARG A 217 25.23 -6.34 6.30
CA ARG A 217 24.54 -7.60 6.60
C ARG A 217 25.49 -8.52 7.36
N VAL A 218 25.00 -9.19 8.39
CA VAL A 218 25.74 -10.27 9.05
C VAL A 218 25.89 -11.45 8.07
N PRO A 219 27.10 -11.97 7.83
CA PRO A 219 27.29 -13.14 6.97
C PRO A 219 26.51 -14.35 7.46
N TYR A 220 25.96 -15.12 6.53
CA TYR A 220 25.06 -16.23 6.90
C TYR A 220 25.78 -17.28 7.77
N TRP A 221 27.05 -17.60 7.50
CA TRP A 221 27.80 -18.57 8.31
C TRP A 221 27.98 -18.10 9.74
N SER A 222 28.35 -16.83 9.94
CA SER A 222 28.50 -16.24 11.27
C SER A 222 27.17 -16.22 12.04
N TRP A 223 26.06 -15.98 11.33
CA TRP A 223 24.72 -16.07 11.90
C TRP A 223 24.39 -17.51 12.35
N LEU A 224 24.69 -18.52 11.52
CA LEU A 224 24.49 -19.93 11.86
C LEU A 224 25.35 -20.37 13.04
N ASP A 225 26.64 -20.06 13.03
CA ASP A 225 27.62 -20.46 14.06
C ASP A 225 27.26 -19.90 15.45
N ASN A 226 26.53 -18.77 15.49
CA ASN A 226 26.14 -18.08 16.72
C ASN A 226 24.65 -18.27 17.07
N HIS A 227 23.93 -19.21 16.45
CA HIS A 227 22.48 -19.35 16.61
C HIS A 227 21.99 -19.33 18.07
N ASN A 228 22.57 -20.17 18.94
CA ASN A 228 22.17 -20.24 20.35
C ASN A 228 22.45 -18.93 21.09
N ASN A 229 23.63 -18.33 20.87
CA ASN A 229 24.00 -17.05 21.49
C ASN A 229 23.01 -15.94 21.09
N ILE A 230 22.55 -15.93 19.84
CA ILE A 230 21.56 -14.96 19.35
C ILE A 230 20.23 -15.13 20.08
N ILE A 231 19.75 -16.37 20.23
CA ILE A 231 18.52 -16.67 20.97
C ILE A 231 18.64 -16.17 22.41
N ASP A 232 19.71 -16.55 23.11
CA ASP A 232 19.92 -16.18 24.51
C ASP A 232 19.94 -14.65 24.69
N ILE A 233 20.63 -13.94 23.79
CA ILE A 233 20.71 -12.47 23.83
C ILE A 233 19.33 -11.82 23.57
N ILE A 234 18.55 -12.31 22.60
CA ILE A 234 17.24 -11.71 22.28
C ILE A 234 16.21 -12.04 23.36
N ALA A 235 16.25 -13.24 23.94
CA ALA A 235 15.33 -13.70 24.97
C ALA A 235 15.30 -12.79 26.21
N GLU A 236 16.39 -12.08 26.49
CA GLU A 236 16.47 -11.12 27.60
C GLU A 236 15.61 -9.85 27.42
N TYR A 237 15.07 -9.61 26.22
CA TYR A 237 14.35 -8.37 25.88
C TYR A 237 12.94 -8.63 25.30
N THR A 238 12.39 -9.84 25.45
CA THR A 238 11.12 -10.24 24.81
C THR A 238 9.87 -9.56 25.38
N ASP A 239 9.99 -8.84 26.49
CA ASP A 239 8.90 -8.03 27.05
C ASP A 239 8.76 -6.66 26.36
N GLU A 240 9.77 -6.22 25.59
CA GLU A 240 9.75 -4.94 24.89
C GLU A 240 8.98 -5.03 23.58
N ASN A 241 8.06 -4.09 23.31
CA ASN A 241 7.15 -4.16 22.15
C ASN A 241 7.87 -4.36 20.79
N ASP A 242 9.00 -3.69 20.57
CA ASP A 242 9.78 -3.79 19.32
C ASP A 242 10.37 -5.20 19.08
N ILE A 243 10.34 -6.06 20.10
CA ILE A 243 10.86 -7.43 20.10
C ILE A 243 9.73 -8.42 20.32
N LYS A 244 8.88 -8.20 21.33
CA LYS A 244 7.74 -9.05 21.72
C LYS A 244 6.88 -9.49 20.54
N PHE A 245 6.38 -8.53 19.74
CA PHE A 245 5.45 -8.83 18.66
C PHE A 245 6.12 -9.58 17.48
N PRO A 246 7.32 -9.21 17.02
CA PRO A 246 8.04 -10.03 16.04
C PRO A 246 8.50 -11.38 16.57
N TRP A 247 8.95 -11.44 17.83
CA TRP A 247 9.55 -12.62 18.44
C TRP A 247 8.60 -13.81 18.45
N GLY A 248 7.32 -13.59 18.80
CA GLY A 248 6.29 -14.63 18.76
C GLY A 248 6.13 -15.29 17.38
N LEU A 249 6.53 -14.63 16.29
CA LEU A 249 6.51 -15.21 14.94
C LEU A 249 7.83 -15.87 14.55
N ILE A 250 8.97 -15.28 14.93
CA ILE A 250 10.27 -15.66 14.36
C ILE A 250 11.18 -16.48 15.28
N LYS A 251 10.87 -16.63 16.57
CA LYS A 251 11.75 -17.26 17.57
C LYS A 251 12.32 -18.62 17.12
N ASP A 252 11.49 -19.48 16.53
CA ASP A 252 11.88 -20.82 16.05
C ASP A 252 12.34 -20.83 14.58
N ASN A 253 12.34 -19.66 13.93
CA ASN A 253 12.70 -19.48 12.51
C ASN A 253 13.89 -18.53 12.32
N LEU A 254 14.66 -18.24 13.38
CA LEU A 254 15.80 -17.32 13.30
C LEU A 254 16.87 -17.74 12.30
N LEU A 255 17.05 -19.03 12.03
CA LEU A 255 17.96 -19.51 10.98
C LEU A 255 17.55 -19.04 9.58
N GLN A 256 16.26 -18.76 9.37
CA GLN A 256 15.71 -18.19 8.14
C GLN A 256 15.62 -16.67 8.18
N CYS A 257 16.28 -16.02 9.14
CA CYS A 257 16.36 -14.57 9.25
C CYS A 257 17.69 -14.02 8.72
N ASN A 258 17.65 -12.78 8.28
CA ASN A 258 18.82 -11.95 8.02
C ASN A 258 18.94 -10.90 9.09
N CYS A 259 20.18 -10.61 9.48
CA CYS A 259 20.50 -9.55 10.43
C CYS A 259 21.28 -8.44 9.72
N PHE A 260 20.82 -7.21 9.88
CA PHE A 260 21.42 -6.02 9.29
C PHE A 260 21.71 -4.97 10.37
N PHE A 261 22.93 -4.44 10.36
CA PHE A 261 23.30 -3.27 11.13
C PHE A 261 23.29 -2.04 10.22
N SER A 262 22.77 -0.93 10.71
CA SER A 262 22.96 0.40 10.14
C SER A 262 23.51 1.36 11.17
N SER A 263 23.93 2.54 10.74
CA SER A 263 24.45 3.59 11.62
C SER A 263 23.50 4.01 12.75
N ASN A 264 22.20 3.71 12.64
CA ASN A 264 21.17 4.15 13.59
C ASN A 264 20.25 3.05 14.13
N HIS A 265 20.24 1.84 13.58
CA HIS A 265 19.41 0.73 14.06
C HIS A 265 19.86 -0.63 13.54
N LEU A 266 19.38 -1.69 14.21
CA LEU A 266 19.45 -3.09 13.82
C LEU A 266 18.11 -3.52 13.21
N GLU A 267 18.14 -4.36 12.19
CA GLU A 267 16.97 -5.09 11.66
C GLU A 267 17.27 -6.59 11.62
N ILE A 268 16.45 -7.41 12.30
CA ILE A 268 16.42 -8.87 12.12
C ILE A 268 15.11 -9.20 11.40
N VAL A 269 15.22 -9.64 10.15
CA VAL A 269 14.09 -9.80 9.23
C VAL A 269 14.07 -11.21 8.64
N PRO A 270 12.92 -11.91 8.65
CA PRO A 270 12.83 -13.23 8.03
C PRO A 270 12.95 -13.13 6.51
N MET A 271 13.52 -14.15 5.88
CA MET A 271 13.65 -14.22 4.41
C MET A 271 12.29 -14.29 3.73
N ASN A 272 11.35 -14.99 4.36
CA ASN A 272 9.93 -15.03 4.02
C ASN A 272 9.15 -14.85 5.33
N VAL A 273 8.04 -14.10 5.30
CA VAL A 273 7.21 -13.96 6.49
C VAL A 273 6.66 -15.33 6.91
N PRO A 274 6.78 -15.74 8.19
CA PRO A 274 6.32 -17.04 8.66
C PRO A 274 4.79 -17.02 8.89
N TYR A 275 4.01 -16.86 7.82
CA TYR A 275 2.55 -16.73 7.89
C TYR A 275 1.84 -17.95 8.49
N TYR A 276 2.48 -19.12 8.48
CA TYR A 276 1.99 -20.33 9.12
C TYR A 276 1.92 -20.23 10.65
N GLN A 277 2.60 -19.26 11.26
CA GLN A 277 2.52 -19.00 12.71
C GLN A 277 1.17 -18.42 13.14
N ILE A 278 0.32 -18.01 12.20
CA ILE A 278 -1.04 -17.55 12.45
C ILE A 278 -2.01 -18.58 11.82
N PRO A 279 -2.40 -19.66 12.54
CA PRO A 279 -3.27 -20.69 11.99
C PRO A 279 -4.59 -20.14 11.46
N ALA A 280 -5.19 -19.17 12.15
CA ALA A 280 -6.42 -18.52 11.70
C ALA A 280 -6.32 -17.91 10.29
N PHE A 281 -5.16 -17.38 9.91
CA PHE A 281 -4.91 -16.85 8.57
C PHE A 281 -4.44 -17.94 7.59
N ASN A 282 -3.54 -18.81 8.04
CA ASN A 282 -2.94 -19.83 7.18
C ASN A 282 -3.95 -20.94 6.82
N GLU A 283 -4.84 -21.32 7.73
CA GLU A 283 -5.77 -22.45 7.56
C GLU A 283 -7.17 -22.01 7.16
N ALA A 284 -7.40 -20.72 6.96
CA ALA A 284 -8.70 -20.22 6.52
C ALA A 284 -9.15 -20.92 5.22
N ASN A 285 -10.43 -21.33 5.19
CA ASN A 285 -10.99 -22.09 4.06
C ASN A 285 -10.98 -21.26 2.78
N HIS A 286 -11.27 -19.96 2.89
CA HIS A 286 -11.20 -19.00 1.79
C HIS A 286 -10.47 -17.71 2.17
N ARG A 287 -9.61 -17.22 1.28
CA ARG A 287 -8.77 -16.02 1.41
C ARG A 287 -8.82 -15.23 0.12
N TYR A 288 -9.38 -14.03 0.18
CA TYR A 288 -9.57 -13.15 -0.95
C TYR A 288 -8.69 -11.92 -0.79
N PHE A 289 -7.87 -11.60 -1.80
CA PHE A 289 -6.90 -10.51 -1.74
C PHE A 289 -7.32 -9.41 -2.71
N LEU A 290 -7.68 -8.24 -2.17
CA LEU A 290 -8.08 -7.09 -2.97
C LEU A 290 -6.89 -6.15 -3.20
N SER A 291 -6.67 -5.73 -4.44
CA SER A 291 -5.60 -4.77 -4.76
C SER A 291 -5.89 -3.94 -6.00
N ALA A 292 -5.25 -2.77 -6.09
CA ALA A 292 -5.25 -1.92 -7.28
C ALA A 292 -3.98 -2.05 -8.15
N THR A 293 -2.85 -2.39 -7.54
CA THR A 293 -1.52 -2.03 -8.08
C THR A 293 -0.55 -3.20 -8.29
N PHE A 294 -0.99 -4.46 -8.19
CA PHE A 294 -0.04 -5.54 -8.42
C PHE A 294 0.15 -5.83 -9.91
N GLU A 295 1.32 -5.44 -10.44
CA GLU A 295 1.86 -6.05 -11.65
C GLU A 295 2.72 -7.29 -11.35
N ASP A 296 3.37 -7.35 -10.17
CA ASP A 296 4.12 -8.50 -9.68
C ASP A 296 3.61 -8.96 -8.30
N ASP A 297 2.82 -10.05 -8.28
CA ASP A 297 2.22 -10.63 -7.07
C ASP A 297 3.16 -11.59 -6.32
N THR A 298 4.44 -11.68 -6.69
CA THR A 298 5.40 -12.60 -6.04
C THR A 298 5.53 -12.33 -4.53
N ASP A 299 5.32 -11.09 -4.11
CA ASP A 299 5.33 -10.71 -2.70
C ASP A 299 4.13 -11.29 -1.92
N LEU A 300 2.97 -11.50 -2.55
CA LEU A 300 1.83 -12.20 -1.94
C LEU A 300 2.16 -13.68 -1.71
N LEU A 301 2.80 -14.33 -2.69
CA LEU A 301 3.26 -15.71 -2.56
C LEU A 301 4.23 -15.87 -1.39
N LYS A 302 5.27 -15.04 -1.35
CA LYS A 302 6.35 -15.17 -0.38
C LYS A 302 5.96 -14.80 1.04
N ASN A 303 5.09 -13.79 1.20
CA ASN A 303 4.86 -13.18 2.52
C ASN A 303 3.48 -13.48 3.10
N LEU A 304 2.51 -13.88 2.28
CA LEU A 304 1.16 -14.24 2.73
C LEU A 304 0.76 -15.66 2.31
N GLY A 305 1.65 -16.40 1.64
CA GLY A 305 1.42 -17.79 1.27
C GLY A 305 0.29 -17.97 0.26
N VAL A 306 0.05 -16.97 -0.59
CA VAL A 306 -0.97 -17.05 -1.64
C VAL A 306 -0.53 -18.08 -2.68
N ASN A 307 -1.44 -18.98 -3.05
CA ASN A 307 -1.11 -20.04 -3.99
C ASN A 307 -0.73 -19.48 -5.38
N LYS A 308 0.12 -20.22 -6.09
CA LYS A 308 0.64 -19.81 -7.40
C LYS A 308 -0.47 -19.67 -8.46
N GLU A 309 -1.51 -20.50 -8.39
CA GLU A 309 -2.59 -20.49 -9.37
C GLU A 309 -3.39 -19.18 -9.34
N SER A 310 -3.66 -18.65 -8.15
CA SER A 310 -4.39 -17.38 -7.95
C SER A 310 -3.60 -16.18 -8.42
N ILE A 311 -2.27 -16.26 -8.35
CA ILE A 311 -1.35 -15.24 -8.89
C ILE A 311 -1.39 -15.23 -10.41
N LEU A 312 -1.43 -16.41 -11.03
CA LEU A 312 -1.47 -16.53 -12.49
C LEU A 312 -2.85 -16.20 -13.06
N ASN A 313 -3.92 -16.38 -12.28
CA ASN A 313 -5.30 -16.19 -12.71
C ASN A 313 -6.07 -15.27 -11.73
N PRO A 314 -5.68 -13.99 -11.61
CA PRO A 314 -6.44 -13.03 -10.83
C PRO A 314 -7.76 -12.69 -11.53
N ILE A 315 -8.80 -12.41 -10.75
CA ILE A 315 -10.05 -11.83 -11.24
C ILE A 315 -9.81 -10.37 -11.59
N VAL A 316 -10.09 -10.00 -12.84
CA VAL A 316 -9.85 -8.65 -13.37
C VAL A 316 -11.06 -8.23 -14.21
N PRO A 317 -11.72 -7.11 -13.89
CA PRO A 317 -12.82 -6.60 -14.72
C PRO A 317 -12.30 -6.25 -16.13
N LYS A 318 -13.08 -6.57 -17.16
CA LYS A 318 -12.72 -6.27 -18.56
C LYS A 318 -12.68 -4.77 -18.82
N ASP A 319 -13.55 -4.01 -18.15
CA ASP A 319 -13.67 -2.57 -18.37
C ASP A 319 -12.97 -1.76 -17.26
N ARG A 320 -11.77 -1.25 -17.54
CA ARG A 320 -11.00 -0.34 -16.66
C ARG A 320 -11.09 1.13 -17.10
N LYS A 321 -12.21 1.58 -17.68
CA LYS A 321 -12.37 2.92 -18.29
C LYS A 321 -12.38 4.12 -17.34
N ASP A 322 -12.36 3.93 -16.02
CA ASP A 322 -12.27 5.05 -15.05
C ASP A 322 -10.84 5.58 -14.93
N ILE A 323 -10.32 6.16 -16.01
CA ILE A 323 -8.98 6.76 -16.10
C ILE A 323 -9.11 8.28 -16.01
N GLY A 324 -8.64 8.87 -14.92
CA GLY A 324 -8.59 10.32 -14.81
C GLY A 324 -7.39 10.93 -15.53
N GLU A 325 -7.43 12.25 -15.71
CA GLU A 325 -6.49 12.99 -16.54
C GLU A 325 -5.21 13.29 -15.76
N ARG A 326 -4.08 12.68 -16.14
CA ARG A 326 -2.78 12.95 -15.50
C ARG A 326 -1.79 13.50 -16.50
N LEU A 327 -1.46 14.78 -16.36
CA LEU A 327 -0.42 15.42 -17.15
C LEU A 327 0.92 15.34 -16.40
N ILE A 328 1.85 14.50 -16.86
CA ILE A 328 3.18 14.35 -16.27
C ILE A 328 4.18 15.23 -16.99
N LEU A 329 4.84 16.13 -16.27
CA LEU A 329 5.78 17.11 -16.79
C LEU A 329 7.18 16.87 -16.20
N THR A 330 8.19 16.87 -17.07
CA THR A 330 9.61 16.70 -16.71
C THR A 330 10.43 17.92 -17.19
N PRO A 331 10.37 19.07 -16.49
CA PRO A 331 10.82 20.36 -17.03
C PRO A 331 12.25 20.38 -17.57
N ASN A 332 13.19 19.86 -16.80
CA ASN A 332 14.62 19.81 -17.15
C ASN A 332 14.91 18.91 -18.36
N ARG A 333 14.03 17.93 -18.65
CA ARG A 333 14.13 17.11 -19.87
C ARG A 333 13.78 17.94 -21.10
N TYR A 334 12.74 18.78 -21.02
CA TYR A 334 12.28 19.59 -22.14
C TYR A 334 13.24 20.74 -22.46
N ASP A 335 13.76 21.41 -21.41
CA ASP A 335 14.77 22.45 -21.57
C ASP A 335 15.68 22.53 -20.34
N SER A 336 16.99 22.41 -20.57
CA SER A 336 18.02 22.44 -19.51
C SER A 336 18.06 23.74 -18.70
N SER A 337 17.48 24.83 -19.21
CA SER A 337 17.34 26.09 -18.48
C SER A 337 16.28 26.03 -17.38
N LEU A 338 15.35 25.07 -17.43
CA LEU A 338 14.30 24.79 -16.44
C LEU A 338 14.81 23.85 -15.34
N THR A 339 15.85 24.30 -14.63
CA THR A 339 16.45 23.53 -13.54
C THR A 339 15.48 23.28 -12.39
N ASP A 340 15.67 22.19 -11.65
CA ASP A 340 14.82 21.83 -10.50
C ASP A 340 14.68 23.00 -9.51
N ASN A 341 15.76 23.73 -9.22
CA ASN A 341 15.73 24.91 -8.35
C ASN A 341 14.89 26.07 -8.90
N LYS A 342 14.89 26.29 -10.22
CA LYS A 342 14.01 27.30 -10.83
C LYS A 342 12.56 26.84 -10.75
N MET A 343 12.28 25.57 -11.06
CA MET A 343 10.93 25.01 -11.00
C MET A 343 10.35 25.05 -9.58
N ARG A 344 11.13 24.71 -8.55
CA ARG A 344 10.74 24.87 -7.14
C ARG A 344 10.26 26.29 -6.83
N LYS A 345 11.01 27.31 -7.27
CA LYS A 345 10.66 28.72 -7.07
C LYS A 345 9.43 29.17 -7.89
N LEU A 346 9.24 28.60 -9.08
CA LEU A 346 8.06 28.89 -9.91
C LEU A 346 6.81 28.29 -9.29
N ILE A 347 6.87 27.02 -8.87
CA ILE A 347 5.77 26.30 -8.24
C ILE A 347 5.39 26.92 -6.90
N ALA A 348 6.36 27.34 -6.08
CA ALA A 348 6.09 28.04 -4.83
C ALA A 348 5.39 29.41 -5.02
N LYS A 349 5.41 29.94 -6.25
CA LYS A 349 4.73 31.18 -6.65
C LYS A 349 3.51 30.91 -7.55
N ALA A 350 3.11 29.64 -7.70
CA ALA A 350 1.95 29.31 -8.52
C ALA A 350 0.71 29.93 -7.87
N GLU A 351 0.01 30.75 -8.65
CA GLU A 351 -1.25 31.37 -8.24
C GLU A 351 -2.41 30.57 -8.82
N GLY A 352 -3.43 30.30 -7.99
CA GLY A 352 -4.64 29.64 -8.43
C GLY A 352 -5.42 29.05 -7.26
N LYS A 353 -6.72 28.77 -7.48
CA LYS A 353 -7.62 28.21 -6.48
C LYS A 353 -7.49 26.69 -6.33
N PHE A 354 -6.30 26.20 -5.98
CA PHE A 354 -6.05 24.75 -5.89
C PHE A 354 -4.93 24.38 -4.92
N ASN A 355 -4.95 23.14 -4.44
CA ASN A 355 -3.94 22.61 -3.54
C ASN A 355 -2.72 22.07 -4.29
N VAL A 356 -1.53 22.42 -3.76
CA VAL A 356 -0.22 21.99 -4.24
C VAL A 356 0.43 21.07 -3.21
N VAL A 357 0.74 19.85 -3.63
CA VAL A 357 1.34 18.83 -2.76
C VAL A 357 2.68 18.39 -3.32
N VAL A 358 3.71 18.47 -2.48
CA VAL A 358 5.07 18.03 -2.80
C VAL A 358 5.37 16.75 -2.02
N ILE A 359 5.85 15.71 -2.70
CA ILE A 359 6.36 14.49 -2.06
C ILE A 359 7.88 14.47 -2.23
N VAL A 360 8.57 14.28 -1.11
CA VAL A 360 10.04 14.24 -1.06
C VAL A 360 10.54 13.01 -0.31
N PRO A 361 11.73 12.46 -0.64
CA PRO A 361 12.23 11.23 -0.01
C PRO A 361 12.78 11.44 1.41
N SER A 362 13.09 12.67 1.81
CA SER A 362 13.72 12.92 3.12
C SER A 362 13.42 14.29 3.71
N ARG A 363 13.68 14.44 5.02
CA ARG A 363 13.59 15.71 5.74
C ARG A 363 14.51 16.79 5.16
N TYR A 364 15.65 16.40 4.61
CA TYR A 364 16.58 17.32 3.95
C TYR A 364 15.95 17.97 2.72
N HIS A 365 15.31 17.17 1.86
CA HIS A 365 14.60 17.69 0.68
C HIS A 365 13.37 18.51 1.08
N ALA A 366 12.64 18.11 2.14
CA ALA A 366 11.51 18.87 2.64
C ALA A 366 11.90 20.29 3.06
N GLN A 367 13.08 20.46 3.64
CA GLN A 367 13.55 21.77 4.10
C GLN A 367 13.60 22.78 2.96
N ILE A 368 14.00 22.36 1.75
CA ILE A 368 14.05 23.21 0.56
C ILE A 368 12.68 23.82 0.26
N TRP A 369 11.61 23.04 0.43
CA TRP A 369 10.23 23.48 0.17
C TRP A 369 9.65 24.29 1.33
N THR A 370 9.97 23.94 2.57
CA THR A 370 9.54 24.74 3.73
C THR A 370 10.16 26.15 3.70
N ASP A 371 11.40 26.27 3.23
CA ASP A 371 12.06 27.57 3.03
C ASP A 371 11.38 28.41 1.94
N LEU A 372 10.62 27.77 1.06
CA LEU A 372 9.79 28.39 0.03
C LEU A 372 8.33 28.62 0.47
N GLY A 373 7.99 28.30 1.72
CA GLY A 373 6.66 28.55 2.30
C GLY A 373 5.73 27.33 2.37
N ALA A 374 6.20 26.13 2.01
CA ALA A 374 5.38 24.92 2.15
C ALA A 374 5.21 24.51 3.62
N GLU A 375 4.01 24.12 4.02
CA GLU A 375 3.74 23.51 5.31
C GLU A 375 4.29 22.08 5.34
N LYS A 376 5.07 21.74 6.38
CA LYS A 376 5.70 20.43 6.51
C LYS A 376 4.72 19.40 7.05
N VAL A 377 4.55 18.29 6.33
CA VAL A 377 3.71 17.17 6.72
C VAL A 377 4.56 15.93 6.96
N ASP A 378 4.44 15.35 8.16
CA ASP A 378 5.06 14.09 8.54
C ASP A 378 4.05 13.15 9.21
N LYS A 379 4.54 12.06 9.83
CA LYS A 379 3.67 11.05 10.44
C LYS A 379 2.81 11.56 11.61
N HIS A 380 3.16 12.70 12.20
CA HIS A 380 2.48 13.21 13.40
C HIS A 380 1.29 14.12 13.08
N ASN A 381 1.30 14.82 11.94
CA ASN A 381 0.28 15.80 11.55
C ASN A 381 -0.45 15.47 10.23
N ILE A 382 -0.27 14.26 9.71
CA ILE A 382 -0.80 13.87 8.39
C ILE A 382 -2.32 13.90 8.30
N ASN A 383 -3.03 13.57 9.38
CA ASN A 383 -4.49 13.55 9.39
C ASN A 383 -5.05 14.98 9.36
N ASP A 384 -4.45 15.89 10.14
CA ASP A 384 -4.81 17.31 10.13
C ASP A 384 -4.55 17.93 8.76
N ALA A 385 -3.42 17.58 8.14
CA ALA A 385 -3.08 18.02 6.79
C ALA A 385 -4.11 17.52 5.75
N LYS A 386 -4.55 16.25 5.83
CA LYS A 386 -5.60 15.71 4.95
C LYS A 386 -6.93 16.46 5.13
N GLU A 387 -7.36 16.68 6.38
CA GLU A 387 -8.59 17.43 6.65
C GLU A 387 -8.51 18.87 6.13
N LYS A 388 -7.35 19.54 6.29
CA LYS A 388 -7.13 20.87 5.75
C LYS A 388 -7.20 20.89 4.22
N LEU A 389 -6.56 19.94 3.54
CA LEU A 389 -6.63 19.79 2.07
C LEU A 389 -8.05 19.48 1.57
N LYS A 390 -8.86 18.77 2.36
CA LYS A 390 -10.25 18.46 2.01
C LYS A 390 -11.15 19.69 2.12
N ASN A 391 -10.93 20.53 3.12
CA ASN A 391 -11.84 21.62 3.49
C ASN A 391 -11.39 23.00 2.97
N SER A 392 -10.22 23.11 2.35
CA SER A 392 -9.70 24.38 1.83
C SER A 392 -8.88 24.21 0.55
N SER A 393 -8.82 25.27 -0.26
CA SER A 393 -7.92 25.40 -1.40
C SER A 393 -6.68 26.21 -1.04
N ASP A 394 -5.74 26.35 -1.98
CA ASP A 394 -4.56 27.22 -1.89
C ASP A 394 -3.53 26.79 -0.84
N ASN A 395 -3.64 25.53 -0.42
CA ASN A 395 -2.67 24.94 0.47
C ASN A 395 -1.42 24.54 -0.31
N PHE A 396 -0.27 24.82 0.30
CA PHE A 396 1.03 24.39 -0.19
C PHE A 396 1.72 23.54 0.87
N MET A 397 1.84 22.24 0.61
CA MET A 397 2.29 21.27 1.62
C MET A 397 3.39 20.35 1.08
N VAL A 398 4.34 20.00 1.94
CA VAL A 398 5.42 19.04 1.61
C VAL A 398 5.37 17.82 2.53
N PHE A 399 5.15 16.66 1.93
CA PHE A 399 5.02 15.36 2.58
C PHE A 399 6.33 14.58 2.52
N ILE A 400 6.82 14.16 3.69
CA ILE A 400 8.09 13.42 3.79
C ILE A 400 7.86 11.92 3.68
N ASN A 401 8.50 11.29 2.69
CA ASN A 401 8.53 9.85 2.45
C ASN A 401 7.14 9.22 2.31
N ARG A 402 6.24 9.92 1.60
CA ARG A 402 4.84 9.54 1.39
C ARG A 402 4.50 9.28 -0.08
N TYR A 403 5.39 8.59 -0.77
CA TYR A 403 5.08 7.99 -2.08
C TYR A 403 3.92 6.97 -1.95
N ASP A 404 3.79 6.37 -0.76
CA ASP A 404 2.68 5.49 -0.37
C ASP A 404 2.00 5.95 0.94
N GLY A 405 0.77 5.48 1.18
CA GLY A 405 0.02 5.63 2.44
C GLY A 405 -0.70 6.97 2.65
N VAL A 406 -0.87 7.79 1.61
CA VAL A 406 -1.65 9.05 1.66
C VAL A 406 -2.69 9.04 0.57
N ASP A 407 -3.85 9.64 0.80
CA ASP A 407 -4.92 9.66 -0.18
C ASP A 407 -5.40 11.10 -0.35
N LEU A 408 -5.35 11.62 -1.59
CA LEU A 408 -5.59 13.03 -1.91
C LEU A 408 -6.46 13.19 -3.19
N PRO A 409 -7.69 12.66 -3.22
CA PRO A 409 -8.55 12.71 -4.40
C PRO A 409 -9.02 14.14 -4.72
N GLY A 410 -9.30 14.41 -5.99
CA GLY A 410 -10.02 15.61 -6.39
C GLY A 410 -9.30 16.91 -6.01
N ASP A 411 -10.04 17.81 -5.38
CA ASP A 411 -9.52 19.14 -5.02
C ASP A 411 -8.49 19.11 -3.89
N MET A 412 -8.30 17.97 -3.22
CA MET A 412 -7.22 17.80 -2.25
C MET A 412 -5.83 17.88 -2.90
N CYS A 413 -5.71 17.58 -4.20
CA CYS A 413 -4.44 17.69 -4.93
C CYS A 413 -4.66 17.86 -6.45
N ARG A 414 -4.52 19.09 -6.96
CA ARG A 414 -4.54 19.37 -8.41
C ARG A 414 -3.15 19.50 -9.02
N MET A 415 -2.16 19.81 -8.19
CA MET A 415 -0.76 19.88 -8.58
C MET A 415 0.09 19.04 -7.64
N LEU A 416 0.65 17.96 -8.16
CA LEU A 416 1.54 17.05 -7.45
C LEU A 416 2.99 17.27 -7.91
N ILE A 417 3.92 17.34 -6.96
CA ILE A 417 5.34 17.42 -7.26
C ILE A 417 6.03 16.21 -6.66
N LEU A 418 6.70 15.42 -7.49
CA LEU A 418 7.62 14.37 -7.04
C LEU A 418 9.05 14.94 -7.14
N ASP A 419 9.60 15.35 -6.01
CA ASP A 419 10.95 15.95 -5.92
C ASP A 419 11.89 15.00 -5.17
N GLY A 420 12.66 14.25 -5.96
CA GLY A 420 13.57 13.21 -5.51
C GLY A 420 13.11 11.82 -5.94
N LYS A 421 14.07 10.89 -6.07
CA LYS A 421 13.76 9.46 -6.24
C LYS A 421 13.35 8.85 -4.89
N PRO A 422 12.28 8.01 -4.83
CA PRO A 422 11.93 7.33 -3.59
C PRO A 422 13.05 6.40 -3.13
N GLY A 423 13.33 6.41 -1.82
CA GLY A 423 14.27 5.50 -1.20
C GLY A 423 13.60 4.18 -0.79
N TYR A 424 14.40 3.13 -0.58
CA TYR A 424 13.90 1.89 0.01
C TYR A 424 13.58 2.08 1.50
N TYR A 425 12.45 1.50 1.94
CA TYR A 425 11.94 1.58 3.31
C TYR A 425 12.82 0.83 4.32
N ASN A 426 13.31 -0.36 3.96
CA ASN A 426 14.01 -1.28 4.86
C ASN A 426 15.49 -1.40 4.48
N ILE A 427 16.36 -1.71 5.45
CA ILE A 427 17.80 -1.90 5.18
C ILE A 427 18.02 -3.08 4.23
N SER A 428 17.23 -4.14 4.39
CA SER A 428 17.27 -5.33 3.54
C SER A 428 17.16 -4.99 2.05
N ASP A 429 16.15 -4.20 1.66
CA ASP A 429 15.96 -3.79 0.27
C ASP A 429 17.12 -2.89 -0.22
N ARG A 430 17.66 -2.00 0.64
CA ARG A 430 18.85 -1.18 0.30
C ARG A 430 20.07 -2.05 0.04
N TYR A 431 20.30 -3.04 0.90
CA TYR A 431 21.43 -3.96 0.77
C TYR A 431 21.32 -4.82 -0.49
N PHE A 432 20.13 -5.34 -0.79
CA PHE A 432 19.93 -6.08 -2.03
C PHE A 432 20.06 -5.18 -3.26
N ALA A 433 19.64 -3.91 -3.20
CA ALA A 433 19.84 -2.96 -4.29
C ALA A 433 21.32 -2.67 -4.55
N SER A 434 22.15 -2.57 -3.50
CA SER A 434 23.58 -2.34 -3.66
C SER A 434 24.36 -3.59 -4.12
N THR A 435 23.85 -4.79 -3.86
CA THR A 435 24.57 -6.06 -4.13
C THR A 435 24.05 -6.81 -5.35
N ARG A 436 22.77 -6.65 -5.71
CA ARG A 436 22.12 -7.28 -6.88
C ARG A 436 21.85 -6.23 -7.94
N ILE A 437 22.91 -5.73 -8.53
CA ILE A 437 22.85 -4.75 -9.62
C ILE A 437 21.99 -5.34 -10.76
N HIS A 438 21.07 -4.55 -11.30
CA HIS A 438 20.11 -4.96 -12.35
C HIS A 438 19.03 -5.96 -11.90
N SER A 439 18.68 -5.98 -10.61
CA SER A 439 17.54 -6.79 -10.14
C SER A 439 16.22 -6.26 -10.69
N THR A 440 15.58 -7.05 -11.55
CA THR A 440 14.22 -6.79 -12.06
C THR A 440 13.19 -6.66 -10.95
N ILE A 441 13.35 -7.39 -9.85
CA ILE A 441 12.46 -7.33 -8.68
C ILE A 441 12.54 -5.95 -8.00
N LEU A 442 13.75 -5.41 -7.87
CA LEU A 442 13.95 -4.10 -7.25
C LEU A 442 13.52 -2.96 -8.18
N ASP A 443 13.72 -3.13 -9.49
CA ASP A 443 13.16 -2.23 -10.49
C ASP A 443 11.63 -2.23 -10.43
N ALA A 444 10.99 -3.41 -10.37
CA ALA A 444 9.53 -3.52 -10.25
C ALA A 444 8.98 -2.89 -8.97
N LYS A 445 9.60 -3.15 -7.81
CA LYS A 445 9.23 -2.51 -6.54
C LYS A 445 9.33 -0.99 -6.61
N LEU A 446 10.39 -0.47 -7.22
CA LEU A 446 10.57 0.97 -7.37
C LEU A 446 9.49 1.58 -8.29
N ALA A 447 9.17 0.91 -9.41
CA ALA A 447 8.08 1.32 -10.30
C ALA A 447 6.75 1.37 -9.55
N GLN A 448 6.43 0.37 -8.74
CA GLN A 448 5.21 0.34 -7.92
C GLN A 448 5.14 1.53 -6.95
N VAL A 449 6.22 1.87 -6.26
CA VAL A 449 6.25 3.03 -5.34
C VAL A 449 6.07 4.34 -6.10
N ILE A 450 6.67 4.48 -7.28
CA ILE A 450 6.51 5.67 -8.12
C ILE A 450 5.06 5.76 -8.64
N GLU A 451 4.50 4.65 -9.14
CA GLU A 451 3.12 4.57 -9.64
C GLU A 451 2.12 4.93 -8.54
N GLN A 452 2.32 4.43 -7.33
CA GLN A 452 1.53 4.80 -6.17
C GLN A 452 1.63 6.30 -5.87
N GLY A 453 2.82 6.90 -5.97
CA GLY A 453 3.02 8.33 -5.85
C GLY A 453 2.23 9.12 -6.91
N LEU A 454 2.31 8.69 -8.18
CA LEU A 454 1.53 9.28 -9.29
C LEU A 454 0.02 9.11 -9.09
N GLY A 455 -0.41 8.01 -8.49
CA GLY A 455 -1.81 7.67 -8.18
C GLY A 455 -2.49 8.54 -7.13
N ARG A 456 -1.75 9.39 -6.42
CA ARG A 456 -2.30 10.16 -5.29
C ARG A 456 -3.26 11.28 -5.69
N GLY A 457 -3.04 11.90 -6.85
CA GLY A 457 -3.84 13.04 -7.32
C GLY A 457 -4.98 12.69 -8.28
N VAL A 458 -5.14 11.42 -8.69
CA VAL A 458 -6.16 11.02 -9.67
C VAL A 458 -6.78 9.67 -9.26
N ARG A 459 -8.07 9.67 -8.91
CA ARG A 459 -8.76 8.45 -8.42
C ARG A 459 -10.03 8.04 -9.14
N SER A 460 -10.57 8.88 -10.01
CA SER A 460 -11.76 8.56 -10.80
C SER A 460 -11.56 9.00 -12.25
N GLY A 461 -12.38 8.47 -13.16
CA GLY A 461 -12.36 8.89 -14.57
C GLY A 461 -12.67 10.38 -14.80
N SER A 462 -13.23 11.06 -13.79
CA SER A 462 -13.56 12.49 -13.85
C SER A 462 -12.49 13.41 -13.25
N ASP A 463 -11.53 12.80 -12.54
CA ASP A 463 -10.49 13.48 -11.78
C ASP A 463 -9.33 13.92 -12.68
N TYR A 464 -8.57 14.91 -12.23
CA TYR A 464 -7.45 15.45 -13.00
C TYR A 464 -6.36 16.05 -12.12
N CYS A 465 -5.10 15.88 -12.54
CA CYS A 465 -3.93 16.36 -11.81
C CYS A 465 -2.75 16.65 -12.75
N VAL A 466 -2.04 17.74 -12.49
CA VAL A 466 -0.73 18.00 -13.09
C VAL A 466 0.35 17.48 -12.16
N VAL A 467 1.27 16.68 -12.70
CA VAL A 467 2.40 16.12 -11.95
C VAL A 467 3.70 16.69 -12.49
N PHE A 468 4.49 17.34 -11.63
CA PHE A 468 5.87 17.70 -11.94
C PHE A 468 6.83 16.69 -11.34
N ILE A 469 7.79 16.24 -12.13
CA ILE A 469 8.88 15.37 -11.66
C ILE A 469 10.17 16.18 -11.67
N LEU A 470 10.70 16.44 -10.48
CA LEU A 470 11.88 17.28 -10.25
C LEU A 470 13.00 16.44 -9.64
N ASP A 471 13.54 15.50 -10.41
CA ASP A 471 14.74 14.75 -10.04
C ASP A 471 15.35 14.06 -11.26
N THR A 472 16.64 14.28 -11.48
CA THR A 472 17.31 13.75 -12.68
C THR A 472 17.39 12.21 -12.67
N GLU A 473 17.53 11.57 -11.50
CA GLU A 473 17.59 10.11 -11.43
C GLU A 473 16.23 9.47 -11.68
N LEU A 474 15.15 10.07 -11.15
CA LEU A 474 13.77 9.65 -11.38
C LEU A 474 13.38 9.83 -12.84
N VAL A 475 13.71 10.96 -13.46
CA VAL A 475 13.47 11.18 -14.91
C VAL A 475 14.23 10.16 -15.76
N LYS A 476 15.50 9.88 -15.44
CA LYS A 476 16.26 8.81 -16.13
C LYS A 476 15.61 7.45 -15.95
N TYR A 477 15.15 7.13 -14.75
CA TYR A 477 14.47 5.87 -14.46
C TYR A 477 13.20 5.71 -15.31
N LEU A 478 12.38 6.76 -15.41
CA LEU A 478 11.16 6.78 -16.22
C LEU A 478 11.42 6.76 -17.74
N GLY A 479 12.55 7.32 -18.18
CA GLY A 479 12.95 7.33 -19.59
C GLY A 479 13.48 5.99 -20.12
N TYR A 480 13.72 4.99 -19.29
CA TYR A 480 14.21 3.69 -19.74
C TYR A 480 13.06 2.73 -20.05
N ASN A 481 12.95 2.27 -21.31
CA ASN A 481 11.96 1.28 -21.75
C ASN A 481 11.94 0.00 -20.89
N LYS A 482 13.10 -0.44 -20.41
CA LYS A 482 13.21 -1.60 -19.52
C LYS A 482 12.52 -1.41 -18.16
N ASN A 483 12.32 -0.17 -17.71
CA ASN A 483 11.67 0.17 -16.46
C ASN A 483 10.18 0.43 -16.66
N LEU A 484 9.81 1.09 -17.77
CA LEU A 484 8.43 1.37 -18.15
C LEU A 484 7.55 0.11 -18.16
N LYS A 485 8.12 -1.05 -18.51
CA LYS A 485 7.42 -2.35 -18.51
C LYS A 485 6.86 -2.80 -17.14
N HIS A 486 7.29 -2.17 -16.06
CA HIS A 486 6.89 -2.46 -14.67
C HIS A 486 5.81 -1.50 -14.14
N PHE A 487 5.31 -0.59 -14.97
CA PHE A 487 4.17 0.26 -14.67
C PHE A 487 2.92 -0.29 -15.34
N ALA A 488 1.78 -0.10 -14.67
CA ALA A 488 0.45 -0.36 -15.20
C ALA A 488 0.33 0.21 -16.61
N PRO A 489 -0.30 -0.50 -17.56
CA PRO A 489 -0.33 -0.09 -18.95
C PRO A 489 -0.83 1.36 -19.16
N ILE A 490 -1.80 1.78 -18.34
CA ILE A 490 -2.34 3.15 -18.31
C ILE A 490 -1.29 4.14 -17.78
N THR A 491 -0.69 3.88 -16.61
CA THR A 491 0.35 4.74 -16.03
C THR A 491 1.54 4.89 -16.98
N ARG A 492 1.96 3.78 -17.60
CA ARG A 492 2.99 3.75 -18.64
C ARG A 492 2.65 4.69 -19.79
N LYS A 493 1.43 4.60 -20.32
CA LYS A 493 0.97 5.46 -21.43
C LYS A 493 0.98 6.93 -21.05
N GLN A 494 0.52 7.27 -19.84
CA GLN A 494 0.54 8.65 -19.34
C GLN A 494 1.97 9.18 -19.14
N ILE A 495 2.91 8.34 -18.69
CA ILE A 495 4.33 8.68 -18.62
C ILE A 495 4.89 8.92 -20.03
N GLU A 496 4.63 8.02 -20.98
CA GLU A 496 5.04 8.18 -22.38
C GLU A 496 4.50 9.49 -22.99
N ILE A 497 3.20 9.76 -22.84
CA ILE A 497 2.60 11.02 -23.31
C ILE A 497 3.30 12.23 -22.69
N GLY A 498 3.53 12.19 -21.37
CA GLY A 498 4.25 13.23 -20.64
C GLY A 498 5.66 13.45 -21.20
N LEU A 499 6.43 12.39 -21.38
CA LEU A 499 7.79 12.47 -21.89
C LEU A 499 7.85 12.94 -23.36
N ASP A 500 6.90 12.52 -24.20
CA ASP A 500 6.88 12.79 -25.64
C ASP A 500 6.26 14.16 -26.00
N LEU A 501 5.44 14.75 -25.11
CA LEU A 501 4.60 15.94 -25.37
C LEU A 501 5.36 17.14 -25.98
N LEU A 502 6.63 17.30 -25.60
CA LEU A 502 7.49 18.40 -26.01
C LEU A 502 8.80 17.92 -26.66
N ASP A 503 8.96 16.61 -26.88
CA ASP A 503 10.08 16.09 -27.65
C ASP A 503 9.98 16.67 -29.09
N ASP A 504 11.11 17.14 -29.63
CA ASP A 504 11.27 17.77 -30.96
C ASP A 504 10.69 19.19 -31.16
N LYS A 505 10.20 19.89 -30.12
CA LYS A 505 9.80 21.31 -30.21
C LYS A 505 10.88 22.24 -29.66
N LYS A 506 11.38 23.17 -30.49
CA LYS A 506 12.12 24.33 -30.00
C LYS A 506 11.16 25.32 -29.35
N MET A 507 11.08 25.28 -28.03
CA MET A 507 10.33 26.24 -27.24
C MET A 507 10.99 27.62 -27.35
N LYS A 508 10.18 28.66 -27.61
CA LYS A 508 10.67 30.05 -27.67
C LYS A 508 10.76 30.63 -26.27
N ASP A 509 9.77 30.34 -25.43
CA ASP A 509 9.77 30.63 -24.01
C ASP A 509 9.44 29.36 -23.23
N PRO A 510 10.45 28.53 -22.90
CA PRO A 510 10.24 27.24 -22.25
C PRO A 510 9.46 27.34 -20.93
N LYS A 511 9.59 28.46 -20.21
CA LYS A 511 8.90 28.65 -18.94
C LYS A 511 7.41 28.88 -19.18
N ASP A 512 7.07 29.83 -20.04
CA ASP A 512 5.68 30.22 -20.25
C ASP A 512 4.91 29.10 -20.99
N GLU A 513 5.55 28.39 -21.93
CA GLU A 513 4.95 27.22 -22.59
C GLU A 513 4.66 26.06 -21.61
N LEU A 514 5.54 25.81 -20.64
CA LEU A 514 5.31 24.80 -19.60
C LEU A 514 4.15 25.18 -18.67
N VAL A 515 4.05 26.48 -18.32
CA VAL A 515 2.94 27.01 -17.51
C VAL A 515 1.62 26.90 -18.25
N ASP A 516 1.61 27.19 -19.56
CA ASP A 516 0.42 27.04 -20.40
C ASP A 516 -0.05 25.59 -20.49
N LEU A 517 0.88 24.64 -20.64
CA LEU A 517 0.56 23.22 -20.66
C LEU A 517 -0.04 22.74 -19.33
N ALA A 518 0.56 23.15 -18.20
CA ALA A 518 0.00 22.88 -16.87
C ALA A 518 -1.40 23.49 -16.72
N ASN A 519 -1.59 24.74 -17.17
CA ASN A 519 -2.87 25.42 -17.14
C ASN A 519 -3.93 24.75 -18.01
N ALA A 520 -3.56 24.18 -19.16
CA ALA A 520 -4.49 23.45 -20.02
C ALA A 520 -5.12 22.27 -19.27
N CYS A 521 -4.32 21.51 -18.52
CA CYS A 521 -4.84 20.44 -17.67
C CYS A 521 -5.65 21.00 -16.48
N LEU A 522 -5.14 22.00 -15.76
CA LEU A 522 -5.80 22.56 -14.57
C LEU A 522 -7.15 23.23 -14.87
N LYS A 523 -7.28 23.84 -16.06
CA LYS A 523 -8.50 24.49 -16.54
C LYS A 523 -9.40 23.54 -17.35
N LYS A 524 -9.04 22.26 -17.45
CA LYS A 524 -9.77 21.23 -18.22
C LYS A 524 -10.02 21.66 -19.66
N ASP A 525 -8.98 22.17 -20.30
CA ASP A 525 -9.00 22.61 -21.70
C ASP A 525 -9.52 21.50 -22.62
N LYS A 526 -10.38 21.85 -23.58
CA LYS A 526 -11.08 20.86 -24.40
C LYS A 526 -10.13 20.08 -25.31
N ASP A 527 -9.12 20.75 -25.84
CA ASP A 527 -8.16 20.14 -26.77
C ASP A 527 -7.22 19.21 -26.01
N TRP A 528 -6.80 19.60 -24.80
CA TRP A 528 -6.07 18.69 -23.89
C TRP A 528 -6.89 17.44 -23.58
N ARG A 529 -8.16 17.58 -23.19
CA ARG A 529 -9.03 16.45 -22.85
C ARG A 529 -9.24 15.51 -24.02
N GLN A 530 -9.43 16.08 -25.22
CA GLN A 530 -9.56 15.30 -26.43
C GLN A 530 -8.27 14.55 -26.76
N TYR A 531 -7.12 15.24 -26.72
CA TYR A 531 -5.81 14.62 -26.96
C TYR A 531 -5.51 13.48 -25.97
N HIS A 532 -5.73 13.71 -24.68
CA HIS A 532 -5.56 12.70 -23.63
C HIS A 532 -6.45 11.48 -23.91
N LYS A 533 -7.73 11.70 -24.24
CA LYS A 533 -8.68 10.62 -24.54
C LYS A 533 -8.33 9.86 -25.83
N GLU A 534 -7.79 10.53 -26.85
CA GLU A 534 -7.39 9.86 -28.10
C GLU A 534 -6.09 9.05 -27.94
N LYS A 535 -5.21 9.44 -27.03
CA LYS A 535 -3.92 8.77 -26.81
C LYS A 535 -3.96 7.66 -25.76
N ASP A 536 -4.86 7.74 -24.78
CA ASP A 536 -4.99 6.74 -23.71
C ASP A 536 -5.87 5.54 -24.11
N PHE A 537 -6.85 5.71 -24.99
CA PHE A 537 -7.92 4.72 -25.21
C PHE A 537 -7.79 3.78 -26.44
N PRO A 538 -6.92 3.96 -27.46
CA PRO A 538 -7.07 3.18 -28.69
C PRO A 538 -6.51 1.75 -28.65
N HIS A 539 -5.76 1.30 -27.63
CA HIS A 539 -5.06 0.00 -27.69
C HIS A 539 -5.10 -0.93 -26.47
N PHE A 540 -5.82 -0.62 -25.38
CA PHE A 540 -5.89 -1.53 -24.21
C PHE A 540 -7.09 -2.49 -24.22
N LEU A 541 -7.87 -2.51 -25.31
CA LEU A 541 -9.04 -3.38 -25.50
C LEU A 541 -8.74 -4.63 -26.36
N LYS A 542 -7.46 -4.99 -26.55
CA LYS A 542 -7.06 -6.23 -27.24
C LYS A 542 -6.18 -7.10 -26.38
#